data_AF-A0A2H0AL50-F1
#
_entry.id   AF-A0A2H0AL50-F1
#
_cell.length_a   1.000
_cell.length_b   1.000
_cell.length_c   1.000
_cell.angle_alpha   90.00
_cell.angle_beta   90.00
_cell.angle_gamma   90.00
#
_symmetry.space_group_name_H-M   'P 1'
#
loop_
_entity.id
_entity.type
_entity.pdbx_description
1 polymer ?
#
loop_
_entity_poly.entity_id
_entity_poly.type
_entity_poly.pdbx_seq_one_letter_code
_entity_poly.pdbx_strand_id
1 'polypeptide(L)'
;MIKVVLAVDKSQEIIQAITKIEIFDGKNINDIFPWALGVGGMFALGIIIYGGVMYISSAGNASRQEDAKEWIKAAVYGLILLAAGYLILNTVNPAILGH
;
A
#
# COMPACT_ATOMS: atom_id res chain seq x y z
N MET A 1 11.47 44.95 14.63
CA MET A 1 11.15 43.61 15.19
C MET A 1 10.19 42.81 14.31
N ILE A 2 9.10 43.40 13.78
CA ILE A 2 8.04 42.66 13.05
C ILE A 2 8.52 41.93 11.77
N LYS A 3 9.41 42.52 10.95
CA LYS A 3 9.88 41.89 9.69
C LYS A 3 10.69 40.60 9.90
N VAL A 4 11.39 40.49 11.05
CA VAL A 4 12.19 39.28 11.37
C VAL A 4 11.26 38.12 11.73
N VAL A 5 10.16 38.39 12.44
CA VAL A 5 9.16 37.38 12.80
C VAL A 5 8.45 36.83 11.55
N LEU A 6 8.10 37.70 10.60
CA LEU A 6 7.46 37.27 9.33
C LEU A 6 8.39 36.43 8.45
N ALA A 7 9.70 36.70 8.48
CA ALA A 7 10.68 35.89 7.76
C ALA A 7 10.91 34.51 8.39
N VAL A 8 10.82 34.43 9.72
CA VAL A 8 10.86 33.15 10.47
C VAL A 8 9.61 32.33 10.22
N ASP A 9 8.43 32.95 10.22
CA ASP A 9 7.16 32.25 9.96
C ASP A 9 7.11 31.61 8.57
N LYS A 10 7.54 32.36 7.55
CA LYS A 10 7.65 31.86 6.18
C LYS A 10 8.69 30.73 6.02
N SER A 11 9.73 30.70 6.84
CA SER A 11 10.69 29.59 6.83
C SER A 11 10.13 28.34 7.50
N GLN A 12 9.25 28.48 8.49
CA GLN A 12 8.54 27.35 9.11
C GLN A 12 7.53 26.70 8.16
N GLU A 13 6.79 27.49 7.36
CA GLU A 13 5.87 26.93 6.35
C GLU A 13 6.60 26.06 5.32
N ILE A 14 7.79 26.51 4.89
CA ILE A 14 8.64 25.76 3.96
C ILE A 14 9.16 24.48 4.62
N ILE A 15 9.59 24.54 5.89
CA ILE A 15 10.05 23.37 6.64
C ILE A 15 8.92 22.35 6.78
N GLN A 16 7.70 22.77 7.14
CA GLN A 16 6.55 21.86 7.25
C GLN A 16 6.14 21.24 5.91
N ALA A 17 6.21 22.00 4.82
CA ALA A 17 5.92 21.50 3.48
C ALA A 17 6.96 20.47 3.01
N ILE A 18 8.23 20.62 3.40
CA ILE A 18 9.30 19.66 3.09
C ILE A 18 9.20 18.42 3.98
N THR A 19 8.88 18.56 5.27
CA THR A 19 8.68 17.43 6.18
C THR A 19 7.47 16.57 5.81
N LYS A 20 6.38 17.16 5.28
CA LYS A 20 5.20 16.40 4.80
C LYS A 20 5.44 15.59 3.52
N ILE A 21 6.63 15.67 2.90
CA ILE A 21 7.02 14.82 1.77
C ILE A 21 7.54 13.49 2.33
N GLU A 22 6.65 12.77 2.98
CA GLU A 22 6.95 11.47 3.55
C GLU A 22 6.49 10.38 2.59
N ILE A 23 7.34 10.07 1.63
CA ILE A 23 7.25 8.79 0.91
C ILE A 23 7.56 7.63 1.88
N PHE A 24 8.19 7.95 3.03
CA PHE A 24 8.43 7.10 4.18
C PHE A 24 8.43 7.98 5.44
N ASP A 25 7.26 8.18 6.06
CA ASP A 25 7.15 8.76 7.41
C ASP A 25 7.95 7.89 8.39
N GLY A 26 8.58 8.53 9.37
CA GLY A 26 9.50 7.92 10.33
C GLY A 26 8.85 6.73 11.02
N LYS A 27 9.22 5.52 10.57
CA LYS A 27 8.58 4.24 10.91
C LYS A 27 8.41 4.04 12.41
N ASN A 28 7.25 4.41 12.94
CA ASN A 28 6.64 3.68 14.03
C ASN A 28 6.21 2.32 13.47
N ILE A 29 6.26 1.26 14.31
CA ILE A 29 5.74 -0.07 13.94
C ILE A 29 4.28 -0.02 13.48
N ASN A 30 3.59 1.05 13.85
CA ASN A 30 2.22 1.39 13.54
C ASN A 30 1.97 1.62 12.03
N ASP A 31 2.96 2.13 11.28
CA ASP A 31 2.74 2.52 9.88
C ASP A 31 3.15 1.44 8.87
N ILE A 32 3.69 0.31 9.34
CA ILE A 32 4.17 -0.77 8.47
C ILE A 32 3.03 -1.48 7.73
N PHE A 33 1.86 -1.60 8.36
CA PHE A 33 0.70 -2.26 7.78
C PHE A 33 -0.01 -1.44 6.69
N PRO A 34 -0.32 -0.15 6.89
CA PRO A 34 -0.88 0.67 5.81
C PRO A 34 0.09 0.78 4.63
N TRP A 35 1.40 0.87 4.87
CA TRP A 35 2.41 0.82 3.81
C TRP A 35 2.43 -0.54 3.08
N ALA A 36 2.38 -1.65 3.82
CA ALA A 36 2.31 -3.00 3.25
C ALA A 36 1.02 -3.24 2.45
N LEU A 37 -0.11 -2.65 2.84
CA LEU A 37 -1.35 -2.67 2.06
C LEU A 37 -1.21 -1.93 0.73
N GLY A 38 -0.58 -0.75 0.73
CA GLY A 38 -0.33 0.02 -0.49
C GLY A 38 0.58 -0.73 -1.46
N VAL A 39 1.70 -1.26 -0.97
CA VAL A 39 2.65 -2.04 -1.77
C VAL A 39 2.05 -3.38 -2.22
N GLY A 40 1.37 -4.08 -1.32
CA GLY A 40 0.71 -5.35 -1.61
C GLY A 40 -0.40 -5.22 -2.66
N GLY A 41 -1.19 -4.14 -2.62
CA GLY A 41 -2.17 -3.82 -3.65
C GLY A 41 -1.56 -3.60 -5.03
N MET A 42 -0.41 -2.92 -5.10
CA MET A 42 0.32 -2.72 -6.35
C MET A 42 0.80 -4.04 -6.96
N PHE A 43 1.38 -4.93 -6.15
CA PHE A 43 1.83 -6.25 -6.62
C PHE A 43 0.67 -7.13 -7.05
N ALA A 44 -0.42 -7.15 -6.28
CA ALA A 44 -1.60 -7.93 -6.63
C ALA A 44 -2.21 -7.48 -7.96
N LEU A 45 -2.26 -6.17 -8.23
CA LEU A 45 -2.69 -5.64 -9.52
C LEU A 45 -1.79 -6.14 -10.66
N GLY A 46 -0.47 -6.14 -10.47
CA GLY A 46 0.49 -6.66 -11.46
C GLY A 46 0.27 -8.14 -11.77
N ILE A 47 0.05 -8.97 -10.75
CA ILE A 47 -0.22 -10.41 -10.92
C ILE A 47 -1.57 -10.64 -11.60
N ILE A 48 -2.60 -9.86 -11.27
CA ILE A 48 -3.92 -9.95 -11.91
C ILE A 48 -3.82 -9.60 -13.40
N ILE A 49 -3.07 -8.56 -13.77
CA ILE A 49 -2.83 -8.20 -15.17
C ILE A 49 -2.10 -9.33 -15.89
N TYR A 50 -1.02 -9.86 -15.30
CA TYR A 50 -0.27 -10.98 -15.87
C TYR A 50 -1.14 -12.23 -16.08
N GLY A 51 -1.91 -12.62 -15.06
CA GLY A 51 -2.85 -13.75 -15.14
C GLY A 51 -3.97 -13.50 -16.15
N GLY A 52 -4.48 -12.26 -16.25
CA GLY A 52 -5.50 -11.89 -17.22
C GLY A 52 -5.01 -11.99 -18.67
N VAL A 53 -3.80 -11.48 -18.94
CA VAL A 53 -3.15 -11.60 -20.25
C VAL A 53 -2.88 -13.08 -20.58
N MET A 54 -2.40 -13.85 -19.62
CA MET A 54 -2.17 -15.28 -19.77
C MET A 54 -3.47 -16.04 -20.07
N TYR A 55 -4.57 -15.71 -19.40
CA TYR A 55 -5.88 -16.34 -19.63
C TYR A 55 -6.38 -16.11 -21.06
N ILE A 56 -6.31 -14.86 -21.54
CA ILE A 56 -6.76 -14.48 -22.89
C ILE A 56 -5.85 -15.10 -23.97
N SER A 57 -4.53 -15.08 -23.76
CA SER A 57 -3.56 -15.66 -24.69
C SER A 57 -3.60 -17.19 -24.75
N SER A 58 -4.27 -17.85 -23.81
CA SER A 58 -4.35 -19.32 -23.71
C SER A 58 -5.55 -19.92 -24.46
N ALA A 59 -6.06 -19.22 -25.48
CA ALA A 59 -7.15 -19.71 -26.31
C ALA A 59 -6.84 -21.13 -26.85
N GLY A 60 -7.65 -22.11 -26.46
CA GLY A 60 -7.51 -23.52 -26.86
C GLY A 60 -6.67 -24.41 -25.93
N ASN A 61 -6.02 -23.88 -24.90
CA ASN A 61 -5.26 -24.68 -23.92
C ASN A 61 -5.88 -24.57 -22.51
N ALA A 62 -6.63 -25.60 -22.12
CA ALA A 62 -7.31 -25.65 -20.83
C ALA A 62 -6.35 -25.60 -19.62
N SER A 63 -5.17 -26.22 -19.71
CA SER A 63 -4.17 -26.21 -18.65
C SER A 63 -3.64 -24.80 -18.39
N ARG A 64 -3.28 -24.05 -19.44
CA ARG A 64 -2.80 -22.67 -19.26
C ARG A 64 -3.89 -21.71 -18.77
N GLN A 65 -5.15 -21.98 -19.09
CA GLN A 65 -6.27 -21.24 -18.53
C GLN A 65 -6.47 -21.52 -17.05
N GLU A 66 -6.18 -22.74 -16.59
CA GLU A 66 -6.22 -23.11 -15.18
C GLU A 66 -5.10 -22.44 -14.40
N ASP A 67 -3.87 -22.49 -14.92
CA ASP A 67 -2.70 -21.81 -14.34
C ASP A 67 -2.96 -20.31 -14.18
N ALA A 68 -3.49 -19.66 -15.22
CA ALA A 68 -3.82 -18.23 -15.17
C ALA A 68 -4.83 -17.89 -14.06
N LYS A 69 -5.84 -18.75 -13.86
CA LYS A 69 -6.80 -18.59 -12.77
C LYS A 69 -6.15 -18.82 -11.40
N GLU A 70 -5.17 -19.72 -11.31
CA GLU A 70 -4.43 -19.97 -10.08
C GLU A 70 -3.59 -18.75 -9.67
N TRP A 71 -2.91 -18.11 -10.62
CA TRP A 71 -2.21 -16.84 -10.38
C TRP A 71 -3.13 -15.73 -9.87
N ILE A 72 -4.29 -15.56 -10.50
CA ILE A 72 -5.28 -14.56 -10.07
C ILE A 72 -5.81 -14.89 -8.67
N LYS A 73 -6.14 -16.16 -8.40
CA LYS A 73 -6.58 -16.61 -7.07
C LYS A 73 -5.52 -16.34 -6.02
N ALA A 74 -4.25 -16.66 -6.30
CA ALA A 74 -3.14 -16.41 -5.38
C ALA A 74 -2.98 -14.92 -5.04
N ALA A 75 -3.10 -14.03 -6.03
CA ALA A 75 -3.07 -12.59 -5.81
C ALA A 75 -4.22 -12.11 -4.93
N VAL A 76 -5.44 -12.61 -5.16
CA VAL A 76 -6.63 -12.28 -4.36
C VAL A 76 -6.49 -12.77 -2.92
N TYR A 77 -6.07 -14.03 -2.72
CA TYR A 77 -5.85 -14.57 -1.38
C TYR A 77 -4.72 -13.85 -0.64
N GLY A 78 -3.65 -13.44 -1.32
CA GLY A 78 -2.58 -12.63 -0.74
C GLY A 78 -3.09 -11.27 -0.26
N LEU A 79 -3.92 -10.59 -1.07
CA LEU A 79 -4.56 -9.33 -0.68
C LEU A 79 -5.51 -9.50 0.52
N ILE A 80 -6.33 -10.54 0.51
CA ILE A 80 -7.26 -10.86 1.61
C ILE A 80 -6.48 -11.12 2.89
N LEU A 81 -5.37 -11.88 2.83
CA LEU A 81 -4.53 -12.15 3.98
C LEU A 81 -3.93 -10.87 4.57
N LEU A 82 -3.47 -9.96 3.70
CA LEU A 82 -2.89 -8.68 4.11
C LEU A 82 -3.97 -7.77 4.75
N ALA A 83 -5.15 -7.70 4.14
CA ALA A 83 -6.31 -6.98 4.68
C ALA A 83 -6.80 -7.57 6.01
N ALA A 84 -6.85 -8.90 6.13
CA ALA A 84 -7.20 -9.58 7.37
C ALA A 84 -6.19 -9.29 8.48
N GLY A 85 -4.89 -9.27 8.17
CA GLY A 85 -3.84 -8.88 9.11
C GLY A 85 -4.05 -7.45 9.65
N TYR A 86 -4.35 -6.50 8.76
CA TYR A 86 -4.68 -5.13 9.15
C TYR A 86 -5.93 -5.04 10.04
N LEU A 87 -7.01 -5.74 9.67
CA LEU A 87 -8.26 -5.76 10.43
C LEU A 87 -8.08 -6.38 11.83
N ILE A 88 -7.33 -7.48 11.95
CA ILE A 88 -7.06 -8.13 13.23
C ILE A 88 -6.29 -7.18 14.15
N LEU A 89 -5.25 -6.52 13.65
CA LEU A 89 -4.49 -5.54 14.43
C LEU A 89 -5.33 -4.36 14.88
N ASN A 90 -6.16 -3.82 13.97
CA ASN A 90 -7.07 -2.74 14.29
C ASN A 90 -8.13 -3.13 15.33
N THR A 91 -8.59 -4.39 15.31
CA THR A 91 -9.62 -4.89 16.24
C THR A 91 -9.04 -5.22 17.62
N VAL A 92 -7.86 -5.82 17.68
CA VAL A 92 -7.23 -6.26 18.95
C VAL A 92 -6.60 -5.07 19.69
N ASN A 93 -5.99 -4.13 18.97
CA ASN A 93 -5.46 -2.92 19.57
C ASN A 93 -5.46 -1.75 18.57
N PRO A 94 -6.51 -0.93 18.56
CA PRO A 94 -6.59 0.22 17.66
C PRO A 94 -5.50 1.28 17.92
N ALA A 95 -4.85 1.27 19.08
CA ALA A 95 -3.77 2.20 19.44
C ALA A 95 -2.45 1.97 18.65
N ILE A 96 -2.36 0.89 17.88
CA ILE A 96 -1.21 0.61 16.98
C ILE A 96 -1.44 1.24 15.60
N LEU A 97 -2.63 1.77 15.28
CA LEU A 97 -2.93 2.33 13.95
C LEU A 97 -3.52 3.75 14.03
N GLY A 98 -3.70 4.29 15.23
CA GLY A 98 -4.13 5.66 15.50
C GLY A 98 -3.25 6.28 16.58
N HIS A 99 -2.97 7.57 16.41
CA HIS A 99 -2.15 8.44 17.27
C HIS A 99 -2.36 8.25 18.78
#